data_AF-A0A7K0DLL9-F1
#
_entry.id   AF-A0A7K0DLL9-F1
#
_cell.length_a   1.000
_cell.length_b   1.000
_cell.length_c   1.000
_cell.angle_alpha   90.00
_cell.angle_beta   90.00
_cell.angle_gamma   90.00
#
_symmetry.space_group_name_H-M   'P 1'
#
loop_
_entity.id
_entity.type
_entity.pdbx_description
1 polymer ?
#
loop_
_entity_poly.entity_id
_entity_poly.type
_entity_poly.pdbx_seq_one_letter_code
_entity_poly.pdbx_strand_id
1 'polypeptide(L)'
;MAAGIESEDNLLIPSPRRKSWNPNNFNETWRAVRGDNFKHITPTQIRHRVGTDVRHAVGIEQAAAQLGNSPVAAAKHYAARNREVDNRASFERRTA
;
A
#
# COMPACT_ATOMS: atom_id res chain seq x y z
N MET A 1 4.78 -18.50 -0.85
CA MET A 1 6.03 -18.37 -1.62
C MET A 1 5.72 -17.57 -2.87
N ALA A 2 6.39 -16.45 -3.13
CA ALA A 2 6.20 -15.81 -4.42
C ALA A 2 7.02 -16.56 -5.47
N ALA A 3 6.31 -17.10 -6.45
CA ALA A 3 6.78 -17.40 -7.80
C ALA A 3 8.22 -17.94 -7.94
N GLY A 4 8.61 -18.99 -7.22
CA GLY A 4 9.78 -19.81 -7.56
C GLY A 4 11.15 -19.11 -7.60
N ILE A 5 11.27 -17.91 -7.01
CA ILE A 5 12.55 -17.20 -6.93
C ILE A 5 13.28 -17.68 -5.68
N GLU A 6 14.38 -18.42 -5.88
CA GLU A 6 15.29 -18.76 -4.80
C GLU A 6 15.80 -17.47 -4.13
N SER A 7 15.66 -17.39 -2.81
CA SER A 7 16.07 -16.22 -2.02
C SER A 7 16.46 -16.57 -0.61
N GLU A 8 17.27 -15.71 0.02
CA GLU A 8 17.57 -15.79 1.45
C GLU A 8 16.26 -15.83 2.24
N ASP A 9 16.21 -16.61 3.31
CA ASP A 9 15.06 -16.74 4.23
C ASP A 9 13.69 -17.03 3.56
N ASN A 10 13.69 -17.58 2.34
CA ASN A 10 12.48 -17.88 1.56
C ASN A 10 11.54 -16.67 1.43
N LEU A 11 12.11 -15.49 1.15
CA LEU A 11 11.39 -14.23 1.06
C LEU A 11 10.28 -14.27 0.00
N LEU A 12 9.11 -13.73 0.36
CA LEU A 12 8.00 -13.57 -0.58
C LEU A 12 8.27 -12.46 -1.62
N ILE A 13 9.02 -11.43 -1.31
CA ILE A 13 9.34 -10.40 -2.31
C ILE A 13 10.83 -10.07 -2.14
N PRO A 14 11.73 -10.86 -2.74
CA PRO A 14 13.15 -10.60 -2.64
C PRO A 14 13.52 -9.38 -3.49
N SER A 15 14.64 -8.76 -3.14
CA SER A 15 15.31 -7.79 -4.01
C SER A 15 15.88 -8.49 -5.25
N PRO A 16 16.29 -7.75 -6.30
CA PRO A 16 16.96 -8.34 -7.47
C PRO A 16 18.21 -9.16 -7.11
N ARG A 17 18.82 -8.89 -5.95
CA ARG A 17 19.97 -9.64 -5.42
C ARG A 17 19.57 -10.87 -4.59
N ARG A 18 18.27 -11.24 -4.58
CA ARG A 18 17.71 -12.37 -3.83
C ARG A 18 17.82 -12.23 -2.30
N LYS A 19 18.01 -11.01 -1.81
CA LYS A 19 18.09 -10.65 -0.38
C LYS A 19 16.90 -9.82 0.07
N SER A 20 16.81 -9.54 1.37
CA SER A 20 15.86 -8.58 1.92
C SER A 20 16.03 -7.17 1.31
N TRP A 21 14.95 -6.40 1.29
CA TRP A 21 14.97 -5.04 0.78
C TRP A 21 15.53 -4.06 1.81
N ASN A 22 16.50 -3.25 1.39
CA ASN A 22 16.78 -2.00 2.09
C ASN A 22 15.68 -0.97 1.75
N PRO A 23 15.10 -0.25 2.73
CA PRO A 23 14.04 0.73 2.49
C PRO A 23 14.39 1.82 1.47
N ASN A 24 15.64 2.30 1.45
CA ASN A 24 16.06 3.34 0.51
C ASN A 24 16.09 2.82 -0.93
N ASN A 25 16.68 1.63 -1.13
CA ASN A 25 16.75 0.99 -2.45
C ASN A 25 15.36 0.62 -2.97
N PHE A 26 14.45 0.18 -2.08
CA PHE A 26 13.06 -0.07 -2.44
C PHE A 26 12.37 1.22 -2.87
N ASN A 27 12.53 2.31 -2.12
CA ASN A 27 11.93 3.60 -2.46
C ASN A 27 12.46 4.16 -3.79
N GLU A 28 13.74 3.97 -4.09
CA GLU A 28 14.32 4.32 -5.38
C GLU A 28 13.70 3.50 -6.52
N THR A 29 13.66 2.17 -6.37
CA THR A 29 13.02 1.27 -7.33
C THR A 29 11.55 1.62 -7.55
N TRP A 30 10.83 1.90 -6.45
CA TRP A 30 9.44 2.35 -6.48
C TRP A 30 9.29 3.63 -7.31
N ARG A 31 10.12 4.65 -7.05
CA ARG A 31 10.07 5.91 -7.83
C ARG A 31 10.31 5.67 -9.32
N ALA A 32 11.28 4.81 -9.65
CA ALA A 32 11.59 4.47 -11.04
C ALA A 32 10.42 3.78 -11.75
N VAL A 33 9.81 2.76 -11.13
CA VAL A 33 8.69 1.99 -11.71
C VAL A 33 7.40 2.82 -11.77
N ARG A 34 7.11 3.56 -10.71
CA ARG A 34 5.93 4.43 -10.61
C ARG A 34 5.97 5.58 -11.63
N GLY A 35 7.17 6.07 -11.95
CA GLY A 35 7.38 7.23 -12.81
C GLY A 35 6.82 8.53 -12.22
N ASP A 36 6.72 9.55 -13.07
CA ASP A 36 6.32 10.91 -12.67
C ASP A 36 4.81 11.14 -12.72
N ASN A 37 4.09 10.42 -13.59
CA ASN A 37 2.63 10.50 -13.71
C ASN A 37 1.92 10.21 -12.38
N PHE A 38 2.51 9.33 -11.58
CA PHE A 38 1.98 8.93 -10.28
C PHE A 38 2.86 9.42 -9.13
N LYS A 39 3.59 10.54 -9.30
CA LYS A 39 4.58 10.99 -8.29
C LYS A 39 4.03 11.19 -6.88
N HIS A 40 2.73 11.48 -6.80
CA HIS A 40 1.99 11.69 -5.57
C HIS A 40 1.56 10.38 -4.88
N ILE A 41 1.76 9.22 -5.51
CA ILE A 41 1.49 7.89 -4.95
C ILE A 41 2.74 7.35 -4.25
N THR A 42 2.56 7.05 -2.96
CA THR A 42 3.58 6.55 -2.05
C THR A 42 3.16 5.20 -1.46
N PRO A 43 4.10 4.33 -1.05
CA PRO A 43 3.75 3.07 -0.39
C PRO A 43 2.89 3.29 0.87
N THR A 44 3.12 4.39 1.60
CA THR A 44 2.33 4.79 2.77
C THR A 44 0.86 5.04 2.42
N GLN A 45 0.56 5.71 1.30
CA GLN A 45 -0.84 5.90 0.88
C GLN A 45 -1.51 4.59 0.50
N ILE A 46 -0.78 3.67 -0.14
CA ILE A 46 -1.30 2.32 -0.43
C ILE A 46 -1.66 1.61 0.89
N ARG A 47 -0.76 1.65 1.88
CA ARG A 47 -1.00 1.11 3.21
C ARG A 47 -2.25 1.71 3.88
N HIS A 48 -2.42 3.03 3.81
CA HIS A 48 -3.61 3.70 4.37
C HIS A 48 -4.89 3.28 3.65
N ARG A 49 -4.85 3.17 2.32
CA ARG A 49 -6.00 2.75 1.52
C ARG A 49 -6.42 1.32 1.86
N VAL A 50 -5.48 0.38 1.92
CA VAL A 50 -5.75 -1.01 2.32
C VAL A 50 -6.36 -1.08 3.71
N GLY A 51 -5.81 -0.35 4.69
CA GLY A 51 -6.39 -0.30 6.03
C GLY A 51 -7.82 0.26 6.05
N THR A 52 -8.10 1.26 5.22
CA THR A 52 -9.43 1.82 5.05
C THR A 52 -10.40 0.81 4.43
N ASP A 53 -9.99 0.13 3.34
CA ASP A 53 -10.83 -0.87 2.66
C ASP A 53 -11.14 -2.06 3.58
N VAL A 54 -10.14 -2.57 4.32
CA VAL A 54 -10.35 -3.64 5.32
C VAL A 54 -11.31 -3.19 6.41
N ARG A 55 -11.16 -1.95 6.92
CA ARG A 55 -12.10 -1.42 7.91
C ARG A 55 -13.53 -1.40 7.38
N HIS A 56 -13.73 -0.95 6.14
CA HIS A 56 -15.05 -0.91 5.53
C HIS A 56 -15.65 -2.30 5.33
N ALA A 57 -14.82 -3.29 4.97
CA ALA A 57 -15.28 -4.64 4.69
C ALA A 57 -15.58 -5.45 5.96
N VAL A 58 -14.70 -5.37 6.98
CA VAL A 58 -14.73 -6.30 8.12
C VAL A 58 -14.59 -5.65 9.50
N GLY A 59 -14.21 -4.38 9.59
CA GLY A 59 -14.16 -3.64 10.85
C GLY A 59 -12.77 -3.15 11.28
N ILE A 60 -12.76 -2.34 12.34
CA ILE A 60 -11.55 -1.61 12.79
C ILE A 60 -10.50 -2.53 13.42
N GLU A 61 -10.91 -3.60 14.09
CA GLU A 61 -10.00 -4.56 14.74
C GLU A 61 -9.14 -5.28 13.69
N GLN A 62 -9.76 -5.76 12.62
CA GLN A 62 -9.10 -6.44 11.51
C GLN A 62 -8.21 -5.48 10.73
N ALA A 63 -8.65 -4.22 10.54
CA ALA A 63 -7.82 -3.19 9.93
C ALA A 63 -6.58 -2.89 10.78
N ALA A 64 -6.73 -2.82 12.11
CA ALA A 64 -5.64 -2.60 13.04
C ALA A 64 -4.65 -3.78 13.00
N ALA A 65 -5.14 -5.01 13.03
CA ALA A 65 -4.33 -6.23 12.89
C ALA A 65 -3.57 -6.26 11.56
N GLN A 66 -4.24 -5.95 10.43
CA GLN A 66 -3.60 -5.86 9.10
C GLN A 66 -2.48 -4.82 9.05
N LEU A 67 -2.66 -3.71 9.76
CA LEU A 67 -1.64 -2.67 9.87
C LEU A 67 -0.61 -2.96 10.96
N GLY A 68 -0.79 -3.96 11.82
CA GLY A 68 0.09 -4.20 12.97
C GLY A 68 0.07 -3.04 13.98
N ASN A 69 -1.08 -2.38 14.15
CA ASN A 69 -1.27 -1.26 15.07
C ASN A 69 -2.32 -1.61 16.13
N SER A 70 -2.39 -0.83 17.21
CA SER A 70 -3.55 -0.88 18.10
C SER A 70 -4.81 -0.31 17.41
N PRO A 71 -6.03 -0.77 17.78
CA PRO A 71 -7.27 -0.25 17.22
C PRO A 71 -7.42 1.26 17.40
N VAL A 72 -6.96 1.79 18.55
CA VAL A 72 -6.95 3.23 18.84
C VAL A 72 -6.03 3.98 17.87
N ALA A 73 -4.82 3.46 17.62
CA ALA A 73 -3.88 4.07 16.68
C ALA A 73 -4.39 3.98 15.22
N ALA A 74 -4.99 2.85 14.85
CA ALA A 74 -5.63 2.64 13.55
C ALA A 74 -6.76 3.66 13.32
N ALA A 75 -7.65 3.81 14.30
CA ALA A 75 -8.76 4.76 14.26
C ALA A 75 -8.28 6.21 14.12
N LYS A 76 -7.20 6.57 14.82
CA LYS A 76 -6.65 7.93 14.83
C LYS A 76 -5.93 8.31 13.52
N HIS A 77 -5.10 7.43 12.97
CA HIS A 77 -4.14 7.79 11.92
C HIS A 77 -4.48 7.24 10.53
N TYR A 78 -5.20 6.12 10.47
CA TYR A 78 -5.35 5.35 9.23
C TYR A 78 -6.82 5.23 8.79
N ALA A 79 -7.76 5.66 9.64
CA ALA A 79 -9.20 5.46 9.47
C ALA A 79 -10.00 6.77 9.26
N ALA A 80 -9.36 7.83 8.77
CA ALA A 80 -10.02 9.12 8.60
C ALA A 80 -10.55 9.36 7.17
N ARG A 81 -11.88 9.60 7.12
CA ARG A 81 -12.79 10.03 6.04
C ARG A 81 -12.72 9.28 4.70
N ASN A 82 -13.78 8.48 4.52
CA ASN A 82 -14.31 8.07 3.24
C ASN A 82 -14.82 9.31 2.47
N ARG A 83 -13.92 10.03 1.79
CA ARG A 83 -14.34 10.76 0.60
C ARG A 83 -14.25 9.73 -0.50
N GLU A 84 -15.38 9.12 -0.81
CA GLU A 84 -15.50 8.20 -1.94
C GLU A 84 -15.15 9.02 -3.20
N VAL A 85 -13.86 9.03 -3.53
CA VAL A 85 -13.38 9.52 -4.81
C VAL A 85 -13.36 8.28 -5.68
N ASP A 86 -14.47 8.01 -6.34
CA ASP A 86 -14.48 7.04 -7.41
C ASP A 86 -13.60 7.60 -8.54
N ASN A 87 -12.43 6.98 -8.71
CA ASN A 87 -11.51 7.37 -9.77
C ASN A 87 -12.13 7.17 -11.16
N ARG A 88 -13.12 6.29 -11.33
CA ARG A 88 -13.84 6.16 -12.61
C ARG A 88 -14.64 7.44 -12.93
N ALA A 89 -15.38 7.94 -11.94
CA ALA A 89 -16.12 9.20 -12.06
C ALA A 89 -15.23 10.45 -12.22
N SER A 90 -13.92 10.38 -11.91
CA SER A 90 -12.97 11.46 -12.18
C SER A 90 -12.34 11.37 -13.58
N PHE A 91 -12.23 10.17 -14.15
CA PHE A 91 -11.82 9.96 -15.54
C PHE A 91 -12.90 10.39 -16.53
N GLU A 92 -14.17 10.04 -16.31
CA GLU A 92 -15.28 10.39 -17.21
C GLU A 92 -15.49 11.91 -17.35
N ARG A 93 -15.21 12.68 -16.28
CA ARG A 93 -15.29 14.15 -16.27
C ARG A 93 -14.16 14.85 -17.03
N ARG A 94 -13.07 14.15 -17.38
CA ARG A 94 -11.93 14.71 -18.13
C ARG A 94 -12.04 14.49 -19.64
N THR A 95 -12.99 13.67 -20.08
CA THR A 95 -13.19 13.30 -21.48
C THR A 95 -14.48 13.88 -22.08
N ALA A 96 -15.25 14.64 -21.28
CA ALA A 96 -16.41 15.43 -21.71
C ALA A 96 -16.03 16.92 -21.76
#